data_AF-A0A841ENB8-F1
#
_entry.id   AF-A0A841ENB8-F1
#
_cell.length_a   1.000
_cell.length_b   1.000
_cell.length_c   1.000
_cell.angle_alpha   90.00
_cell.angle_beta   90.00
_cell.angle_gamma   90.00
#
_symmetry.space_group_name_H-M   'P 1'
#
loop_
_entity.id
_entity.type
_entity.pdbx_description
1 polymer ?
#
loop_
_entity_poly.entity_id
_entity_poly.type
_entity_poly.pdbx_seq_one_letter_code
_entity_poly.pdbx_strand_id
1 'polypeptide(L)'
;MKTKTLFIILSFTYSFISYAQKTLDTEIILTSNDTLRTKIRIYATVIDNGFFNNELNFYKSVRILDGDGNKHKIDADFIKQMKFVDLNGKKRTFVQNSGKLAELKYNGKITWLRESYQYNYSKINTDYLKNELGEEVKMGEFNSYRNKLKQITKSKPELKSLIEETTMNDAGILLILEKYEGN
;
A
#
# COMPACT_ATOMS: atom_id res chain seq x y z
N MET A 1 7.50 -0.64 73.87
CA MET A 1 6.71 0.42 73.17
C MET A 1 7.23 0.53 71.73
N LYS A 2 6.36 0.23 70.75
CA LYS A 2 6.36 0.59 69.31
C LYS A 2 7.53 0.13 68.42
N THR A 3 7.27 -0.91 67.64
CA THR A 3 7.83 -1.19 66.29
C THR A 3 7.74 0.04 65.39
N LYS A 4 8.80 0.41 64.65
CA LYS A 4 8.71 1.29 63.47
C LYS A 4 9.73 0.93 62.38
N THR A 5 9.25 0.09 61.47
CA THR A 5 9.24 0.26 60.00
C THR A 5 10.55 0.64 59.29
N LEU A 6 11.11 -0.37 58.62
CA LEU A 6 12.01 -0.26 57.48
C LEU A 6 11.23 0.34 56.28
N PHE A 7 11.64 1.51 55.78
CA PHE A 7 11.14 2.04 54.50
C PHE A 7 12.17 1.75 53.40
N ILE A 8 11.95 0.64 52.69
CA ILE A 8 12.44 0.44 51.32
C ILE A 8 11.53 1.26 50.40
N ILE A 9 12.07 1.61 49.24
CA ILE A 9 11.41 1.97 47.97
C ILE A 9 11.69 3.42 47.57
N LEU A 10 12.73 3.59 46.74
CA LEU A 10 12.60 4.43 45.56
C LEU A 10 13.06 3.60 44.36
N SER A 11 12.16 2.74 43.89
CA SER A 11 12.28 2.05 42.62
C SER A 11 12.32 3.09 41.50
N PHE A 12 13.51 3.29 40.93
CA PHE A 12 13.70 3.91 39.62
C PHE A 12 12.98 3.04 38.58
N THR A 13 11.69 3.29 38.37
CA THR A 13 11.03 2.84 37.15
C THR A 13 11.52 3.75 36.03
N TYR A 14 12.66 3.39 35.45
CA TYR A 14 12.95 3.76 34.07
C TYR A 14 11.84 3.12 33.23
N SER A 15 10.77 3.87 33.03
CA SER A 15 9.81 3.59 31.98
C SER A 15 10.57 3.76 30.67
N PHE A 16 11.16 2.67 30.19
CA PHE A 16 11.46 2.54 28.77
C PHE A 16 10.11 2.64 28.07
N ILE A 17 9.75 3.84 27.63
CA ILE A 17 8.71 4.05 26.64
C ILE A 17 9.28 3.44 25.37
N SER A 18 9.17 2.12 25.24
CA SER A 18 9.35 1.44 23.96
C SER A 18 8.23 1.97 23.07
N TYR A 19 8.52 2.99 22.29
CA TYR A 19 7.69 3.39 21.18
C TYR A 19 7.55 2.16 20.29
N ALA A 20 6.43 1.43 20.40
CA ALA A 20 6.22 0.17 19.73
C ALA A 20 6.19 0.43 18.22
N GLN A 21 7.34 0.22 17.58
CA GLN A 21 7.47 0.30 16.12
C GLN A 21 6.65 -0.84 15.54
N LYS A 22 5.59 -0.51 14.80
CA LYS A 22 4.78 -1.54 14.14
C LYS A 22 5.57 -2.13 12.98
N THR A 23 5.65 -3.45 12.98
CA THR A 23 6.28 -4.23 11.91
C THR A 23 5.26 -5.16 11.31
N LEU A 24 5.41 -5.49 10.02
CA LEU A 24 4.52 -6.41 9.33
C LEU A 24 5.35 -7.55 8.73
N ASP A 25 4.92 -8.78 8.98
CA ASP A 25 5.48 -9.94 8.28
C ASP A 25 5.20 -9.82 6.78
N THR A 26 6.25 -9.94 5.99
CA THR A 26 6.25 -9.60 4.58
C THR A 26 7.01 -10.63 3.76
N GLU A 27 6.41 -11.02 2.65
CA GLU A 27 7.06 -11.80 1.59
C GLU A 27 7.46 -10.86 0.46
N ILE A 28 8.75 -10.83 0.13
CA ILE A 28 9.31 -10.06 -0.98
C ILE A 28 9.88 -11.04 -1.99
N ILE A 29 9.38 -10.98 -3.23
CA ILE A 29 9.96 -11.66 -4.37
C ILE A 29 10.88 -10.66 -5.07
N LEU A 30 12.17 -10.98 -5.16
CA LEU A 30 13.17 -10.15 -5.81
C LEU A 30 13.12 -10.34 -7.33
N THR A 31 13.75 -9.42 -8.07
CA THR A 31 13.88 -9.54 -9.54
C THR A 31 14.73 -10.74 -9.96
N SER A 32 15.60 -11.25 -9.08
CA SER A 32 16.30 -12.54 -9.23
C SER A 32 15.36 -13.76 -9.14
N ASN A 33 14.11 -13.56 -8.73
CA ASN A 33 13.13 -14.59 -8.32
C ASN A 33 13.40 -15.25 -6.96
N ASP A 34 14.38 -14.75 -6.20
CA ASP A 34 14.55 -15.17 -4.80
C ASP A 34 13.39 -14.65 -3.94
N THR A 35 13.05 -15.41 -2.90
CA THR A 35 12.02 -15.02 -1.94
C THR A 35 12.63 -14.70 -0.60
N LEU A 36 12.45 -13.45 -0.16
CA LEU A 36 12.82 -12.98 1.16
C LEU A 36 11.58 -12.92 2.06
N ARG A 37 11.59 -13.66 3.16
CA ARG A 37 10.58 -13.56 4.23
C ARG A 37 11.17 -12.72 5.36
N THR A 38 10.61 -11.54 5.59
CA THR A 38 11.18 -10.52 6.47
C THR A 38 10.08 -9.71 7.14
N LYS A 39 10.48 -8.76 7.99
CA LYS A 39 9.59 -7.79 8.59
C LYS A 39 9.85 -6.42 7.99
N ILE A 40 8.81 -5.79 7.46
CA ILE A 40 8.88 -4.38 7.06
C ILE A 40 8.53 -3.50 8.25
N ARG A 41 9.19 -2.36 8.35
CA ARG A 41 8.80 -1.31 9.30
C ARG A 41 7.81 -0.38 8.64
N ILE A 42 6.69 -0.15 9.31
CA ILE A 42 5.71 0.87 8.91
C ILE A 42 5.79 2.07 9.84
N TYR A 43 5.85 3.27 9.24
CA TYR A 43 5.70 4.51 9.97
C TYR A 43 4.22 4.87 9.92
N ALA A 44 3.55 4.73 11.06
CA ALA A 44 2.20 5.27 11.23
C ALA A 44 2.32 6.78 11.36
N THR A 45 2.29 7.50 10.25
CA THR A 45 2.13 8.96 10.30
C THR A 45 0.67 9.21 10.68
N VAL A 46 0.42 9.54 11.95
CA VAL A 46 -0.89 9.98 12.43
C VAL A 46 -1.11 11.40 11.90
N ILE A 47 -1.59 11.53 10.67
CA ILE A 47 -2.13 12.79 10.14
C ILE A 47 -3.44 12.45 9.43
N ASP A 48 -4.53 12.95 10.03
CA ASP A 48 -5.95 12.88 9.70
C ASP A 48 -6.66 11.51 9.66
N ASN A 49 -7.67 11.39 10.53
CA ASN A 49 -8.78 10.43 10.45
C ASN A 49 -8.44 8.92 10.55
N GLY A 50 -7.31 8.55 11.16
CA GLY A 50 -7.02 7.15 11.48
C GLY A 50 -6.61 6.27 10.28
N PHE A 51 -6.29 6.88 9.13
CA PHE A 51 -5.80 6.15 7.96
C PHE A 51 -4.28 5.92 8.04
N PHE A 52 -3.89 4.66 8.19
CA PHE A 52 -2.50 4.23 8.09
C PHE A 52 -2.03 4.30 6.62
N ASN A 53 -1.23 5.31 6.28
CA ASN A 53 -0.67 5.46 4.93
C ASN A 53 0.59 4.59 4.74
N ASN A 54 0.42 3.26 4.81
CA ASN A 54 1.53 2.32 4.59
C ASN A 54 2.15 2.49 3.20
N GLU A 55 1.37 2.89 2.19
CA GLU A 55 1.81 2.92 0.79
C GLU A 55 2.93 3.93 0.53
N LEU A 56 2.95 5.04 1.28
CA LEU A 56 3.99 6.08 1.15
C LEU A 56 5.39 5.56 1.53
N ASN A 57 5.46 4.52 2.37
CA ASN A 57 6.73 3.98 2.85
C ASN A 57 7.45 3.12 1.81
N PHE A 58 6.79 2.76 0.71
CA PHE A 58 7.29 1.74 -0.22
C PHE A 58 7.62 2.26 -1.62
N TYR A 59 7.30 3.54 -1.91
CA TYR A 59 7.31 4.08 -3.27
C TYR A 59 8.62 3.83 -4.05
N LYS A 60 9.78 4.21 -3.49
CA LYS A 60 11.10 4.00 -4.13
C LYS A 60 11.92 2.89 -3.49
N SER A 61 11.55 2.44 -2.31
CA SER A 61 12.31 1.47 -1.53
C SER A 61 11.52 0.98 -0.33
N VAL A 62 11.88 -0.19 0.18
CA VAL A 62 11.29 -0.79 1.38
C VAL A 62 12.34 -0.89 2.48
N ARG A 63 11.98 -0.50 3.71
CA ARG A 63 12.83 -0.70 4.90
C ARG A 63 12.45 -1.99 5.59
N ILE A 64 13.39 -2.93 5.64
CA ILE A 64 13.23 -4.26 6.23
C ILE A 64 14.06 -4.41 7.51
N LEU A 65 13.76 -5.44 8.29
CA LEU A 65 14.54 -5.89 9.44
C LEU A 65 15.10 -7.28 9.17
N ASP A 66 16.38 -7.49 9.46
CA ASP A 66 16.97 -8.84 9.45
C ASP A 66 16.64 -9.64 10.72
N GLY A 67 17.17 -10.86 10.82
CA GLY A 67 16.95 -11.74 11.97
C GLY A 67 17.45 -11.19 13.31
N ASP A 68 18.43 -10.28 13.26
CA ASP A 68 19.02 -9.62 14.43
C ASP A 68 18.32 -8.28 14.75
N GLY A 69 17.34 -7.88 13.92
CA GLY A 69 16.62 -6.62 14.04
C GLY A 69 17.36 -5.40 13.46
N ASN A 70 18.47 -5.60 12.74
CA ASN A 70 19.14 -4.51 12.03
C ASN A 70 18.33 -4.09 10.82
N LYS A 71 18.44 -2.80 10.49
CA LYS A 71 17.66 -2.16 9.44
C LYS A 71 18.40 -2.22 8.12
N HIS A 72 17.72 -2.70 7.09
CA HIS A 72 18.20 -2.67 5.71
C HIS A 72 17.20 -1.97 4.82
N LYS A 73 17.67 -1.50 3.67
CA LYS A 73 16.85 -0.87 2.64
C LYS A 73 17.00 -1.68 1.36
N ILE A 74 15.88 -2.01 0.74
CA ILE A 74 15.84 -2.62 -0.60
C ILE A 74 15.20 -1.60 -1.54
N ASP A 75 15.90 -1.24 -2.61
CA ASP A 75 15.34 -0.34 -3.62
C ASP A 75 14.27 -1.05 -4.44
N ALA A 76 13.27 -0.30 -4.89
CA ALA A 76 12.12 -0.84 -5.63
C ALA A 76 12.54 -1.56 -6.92
N ASP A 77 13.65 -1.17 -7.53
CA ASP A 77 14.23 -1.81 -8.73
C ASP A 77 14.62 -3.28 -8.51
N PHE A 78 14.88 -3.69 -7.27
CA PHE A 78 15.22 -5.07 -6.93
C PHE A 78 14.01 -5.90 -6.48
N ILE A 79 12.84 -5.27 -6.35
CA ILE A 79 11.63 -5.92 -5.86
C ILE A 79 10.69 -6.17 -7.03
N LYS A 80 10.43 -7.44 -7.33
CA LYS A 80 9.42 -7.84 -8.32
C LYS A 80 8.01 -7.72 -7.73
N GLN A 81 7.84 -8.22 -6.51
CA GLN A 81 6.56 -8.23 -5.80
C GLN A 81 6.78 -8.21 -4.29
N MET A 82 5.88 -7.56 -3.56
CA MET A 82 5.83 -7.57 -2.11
C MET A 82 4.41 -7.84 -1.64
N LYS A 83 4.23 -8.75 -0.67
CA LYS A 83 2.94 -9.11 -0.09
C LYS A 83 3.00 -9.04 1.43
N PHE A 84 1.97 -8.48 2.04
CA PHE A 84 1.81 -8.45 3.49
C PHE A 84 0.33 -8.31 3.87
N VAL A 85 0.02 -8.56 5.14
CA VAL A 85 -1.28 -8.22 5.74
C VAL A 85 -1.11 -6.91 6.49
N ASP A 86 -1.92 -5.90 6.16
CA ASP A 86 -1.84 -4.62 6.85
C ASP A 86 -2.45 -4.68 8.25
N LEU A 87 -2.32 -3.58 9.01
CA LEU A 87 -2.82 -3.51 10.39
C LEU A 87 -4.34 -3.67 10.51
N ASN A 88 -5.09 -3.54 9.42
CA ASN A 88 -6.53 -3.73 9.38
C ASN A 88 -6.90 -5.15 8.90
N GLY A 89 -5.94 -6.06 8.78
CA GLY A 89 -6.15 -7.43 8.31
C GLY A 89 -6.30 -7.55 6.79
N LYS A 90 -6.12 -6.47 6.02
CA LYS A 90 -6.25 -6.52 4.56
C LYS A 90 -4.95 -7.02 3.92
N LYS A 91 -5.05 -8.02 3.06
CA LYS A 91 -3.95 -8.46 2.20
C LYS A 91 -3.61 -7.35 1.20
N ARG A 92 -2.35 -6.94 1.17
CA ARG A 92 -1.82 -5.93 0.24
C ARG A 92 -0.76 -6.58 -0.64
N THR A 93 -0.80 -6.25 -1.92
CA THR A 93 0.22 -6.66 -2.89
C THR A 93 0.77 -5.41 -3.55
N PHE A 94 2.09 -5.29 -3.59
CA PHE A 94 2.80 -4.27 -4.33
C PHE A 94 3.64 -4.94 -5.41
N VAL A 95 3.73 -4.31 -6.57
CA VAL A 95 4.49 -4.79 -7.73
C VAL A 95 5.37 -3.68 -8.26
N GLN A 96 6.46 -4.05 -8.94
CA GLN A 96 7.29 -3.08 -9.64
C GLN A 96 6.49 -2.38 -10.75
N ASN A 97 6.57 -1.06 -10.81
CA ASN A 97 6.09 -0.24 -11.90
C ASN A 97 7.09 0.90 -12.17
N SER A 98 7.84 0.81 -13.27
CA SER A 98 8.78 1.87 -13.71
C SER A 98 9.75 2.35 -12.60
N GLY A 99 10.40 1.39 -11.92
CA GLY A 99 11.36 1.65 -10.84
C GLY A 99 10.75 2.14 -9.52
N LYS A 100 9.44 1.94 -9.35
CA LYS A 100 8.71 2.22 -8.12
C LYS A 100 7.87 1.01 -7.73
N LEU A 101 7.38 0.98 -6.50
CA LEU A 101 6.34 0.04 -6.10
C LEU A 101 4.95 0.68 -6.21
N ALA A 102 4.07 -0.01 -6.92
CA ALA A 102 2.65 0.32 -7.02
C ALA A 102 1.81 -0.76 -6.34
N GLU A 103 0.76 -0.35 -5.64
CA GLU A 103 -0.20 -1.29 -5.07
C GLU A 103 -1.05 -1.91 -6.18
N LEU A 104 -1.15 -3.23 -6.21
CA LEU A 104 -2.07 -3.97 -7.07
C LEU A 104 -3.47 -3.90 -6.46
N LYS A 105 -4.34 -3.05 -7.02
CA LYS A 105 -5.71 -2.82 -6.56
C LYS A 105 -6.69 -3.84 -7.12
N TYR A 106 -6.49 -4.25 -8.37
CA TYR A 106 -7.28 -5.25 -9.07
C TYR A 106 -6.43 -5.94 -10.14
N ASN A 107 -6.65 -7.24 -10.36
CA ASN A 107 -5.91 -8.06 -11.31
C ASN A 107 -6.86 -8.95 -12.12
N GLY A 108 -7.51 -8.38 -13.13
CA GLY A 108 -8.31 -9.10 -14.12
C GLY A 108 -7.86 -8.76 -15.55
N LYS A 109 -8.76 -8.88 -16.54
CA LYS A 109 -8.54 -8.46 -17.93
C LYS A 109 -8.05 -7.01 -18.04
N ILE A 110 -8.45 -6.18 -17.08
CA ILE A 110 -7.83 -4.89 -16.82
C ILE A 110 -7.11 -4.98 -15.46
N THR A 111 -5.80 -4.76 -15.45
CA THR A 111 -5.02 -4.61 -14.23
C THR A 111 -5.11 -3.17 -13.74
N TRP A 112 -5.31 -2.98 -12.44
CA TRP A 112 -5.30 -1.67 -11.80
C TRP A 112 -4.18 -1.58 -10.78
N LEU A 113 -3.23 -0.67 -11.03
CA LEU A 113 -2.12 -0.33 -10.15
C LEU A 113 -2.29 1.08 -9.58
N ARG A 114 -1.87 1.30 -8.34
CA ARG A 114 -1.82 2.62 -7.70
C ARG A 114 -0.41 2.93 -7.20
N GLU A 115 0.19 3.97 -7.73
CA GLU A 115 1.35 4.62 -7.14
C GLU A 115 0.89 5.65 -6.10
N SER A 116 1.42 5.57 -4.88
CA SER A 116 1.18 6.55 -3.83
C SER A 116 2.50 7.18 -3.40
N TYR A 117 2.59 8.51 -3.45
CA TYR A 117 3.75 9.25 -2.98
C TYR A 117 3.34 10.54 -2.27
N GLN A 118 4.27 11.11 -1.50
CA GLN A 118 4.05 12.36 -0.79
C GLN A 118 4.58 13.53 -1.61
N TYR A 119 3.78 14.58 -1.74
CA TYR A 119 4.16 15.85 -2.36
C TYR A 119 3.54 17.00 -1.57
N ASN A 120 4.36 17.98 -1.16
CA ASN A 120 3.91 19.13 -0.36
C ASN A 120 2.98 18.75 0.81
N TYR A 121 3.41 17.76 1.61
CA TYR A 121 2.65 17.22 2.75
C TYR A 121 1.35 16.49 2.43
N SER A 122 0.96 16.42 1.16
CA SER A 122 -0.22 15.71 0.69
C SER A 122 0.16 14.34 0.11
N LYS A 123 -0.72 13.36 0.29
CA LYS A 123 -0.62 12.07 -0.41
C LYS A 123 -1.22 12.24 -1.80
N ILE A 124 -0.41 12.00 -2.82
CA ILE A 124 -0.85 11.92 -4.21
C ILE A 124 -0.98 10.46 -4.59
N ASN A 125 -2.12 10.11 -5.19
CA ASN A 125 -2.33 8.83 -5.83
C ASN A 125 -2.33 9.02 -7.35
N THR A 126 -1.60 8.15 -8.04
CA THR A 126 -1.67 8.00 -9.48
C THR A 126 -2.08 6.58 -9.78
N ASP A 127 -3.19 6.42 -10.49
CA ASP A 127 -3.75 5.14 -10.87
C ASP A 127 -3.41 4.82 -12.33
N TYR A 128 -3.12 3.55 -12.59
CA TYR A 128 -2.79 3.02 -13.92
C TYR A 128 -3.73 1.85 -14.19
N LEU A 129 -4.47 1.92 -15.30
CA LEU A 129 -5.26 0.80 -15.80
C LEU A 129 -4.62 0.28 -17.07
N LYS A 130 -4.30 -1.01 -17.09
CA LYS A 130 -3.70 -1.68 -18.24
C LYS A 130 -4.59 -2.84 -18.67
N ASN A 131 -5.04 -2.84 -19.92
CA ASN A 131 -5.82 -3.96 -20.47
C ASN A 131 -4.94 -5.04 -21.10
N GLU A 132 -5.55 -6.15 -21.47
CA GLU A 132 -4.91 -7.29 -22.14
C GLU A 132 -4.25 -6.96 -23.48
N LEU A 133 -4.71 -5.89 -24.15
CA LEU A 133 -4.14 -5.40 -25.41
C LEU A 133 -2.87 -4.56 -25.19
N GLY A 134 -2.46 -4.36 -23.93
CA GLY A 134 -1.34 -3.52 -23.56
C GLY A 134 -1.63 -2.02 -23.58
N GLU A 135 -2.88 -1.62 -23.82
CA GLU A 135 -3.29 -0.22 -23.68
C GLU A 135 -3.24 0.16 -22.21
N GLU A 136 -2.64 1.31 -21.91
CA GLU A 136 -2.53 1.83 -20.56
C GLU A 136 -3.13 3.23 -20.48
N VAL A 137 -3.93 3.47 -19.45
CA VAL A 137 -4.42 4.81 -19.10
C VAL A 137 -3.99 5.20 -17.70
N LYS A 138 -3.46 6.41 -17.60
CA LYS A 138 -3.12 7.06 -16.33
C LYS A 138 -4.28 7.91 -15.83
N MET A 139 -4.65 7.76 -14.57
CA MET A 139 -5.66 8.53 -13.83
C MET A 139 -5.00 9.18 -12.61
N GLY A 140 -5.42 10.39 -12.25
CA GLY A 140 -4.80 11.19 -11.18
C GLY A 140 -5.42 12.57 -11.08
N GLU A 141 -4.81 13.46 -10.30
CA GLU A 141 -5.25 14.87 -10.22
C GLU A 141 -5.30 15.47 -11.63
N PHE A 142 -6.45 16.08 -11.96
CA PHE A 142 -6.78 16.66 -13.28
C PHE A 142 -7.14 15.70 -14.42
N ASN A 143 -6.98 14.37 -14.27
CA ASN A 143 -7.49 13.40 -15.25
C ASN A 143 -8.88 12.91 -14.82
N SER A 144 -9.88 13.01 -15.70
CA SER A 144 -11.20 12.44 -15.38
C SER A 144 -11.16 10.92 -15.46
N TYR A 145 -11.16 10.28 -14.28
CA TYR A 145 -11.30 8.82 -14.10
C TYR A 145 -12.39 8.25 -15.02
N ARG A 146 -13.52 8.95 -15.08
CA ARG A 146 -14.67 8.65 -15.95
C ARG A 146 -14.29 8.50 -17.43
N ASN A 147 -13.55 9.44 -18.00
CA ASN A 147 -13.18 9.37 -19.42
C ASN A 147 -12.13 8.29 -19.67
N LYS A 148 -11.19 8.12 -18.74
CA LYS A 148 -10.17 7.06 -18.85
C LYS A 148 -10.76 5.67 -18.74
N LEU A 149 -11.75 5.48 -17.86
CA LEU A 149 -12.52 4.24 -17.77
C LEU A 149 -13.26 3.95 -19.08
N LYS A 150 -13.97 4.94 -19.66
CA LYS A 150 -14.60 4.77 -20.99
C LYS A 150 -13.59 4.41 -22.08
N GLN A 151 -12.40 5.01 -22.04
CA GLN A 151 -11.34 4.74 -23.01
C GLN A 151 -10.85 3.29 -22.91
N ILE A 152 -10.50 2.83 -21.72
CA ILE A 152 -9.92 1.49 -21.52
C ILE A 152 -10.96 0.37 -21.64
N THR A 153 -12.24 0.69 -21.41
CA THR A 153 -13.37 -0.24 -21.55
C THR A 153 -14.10 -0.13 -22.89
N LYS A 154 -13.50 0.53 -23.91
CA LYS A 154 -14.15 0.78 -25.22
C LYS A 154 -14.67 -0.47 -25.93
N SER A 155 -14.12 -1.65 -25.65
CA SER A 155 -14.59 -2.94 -26.19
C SER A 155 -15.94 -3.38 -25.64
N LYS A 156 -16.42 -2.75 -24.57
CA LYS A 156 -17.68 -3.04 -23.86
C LYS A 156 -18.52 -1.78 -23.71
N PRO A 157 -19.16 -1.31 -24.80
CA PRO A 157 -19.92 -0.07 -24.80
C PRO A 157 -21.09 -0.06 -23.81
N GLU A 158 -21.61 -1.23 -23.43
CA GLU A 158 -22.65 -1.40 -22.42
C GLU A 158 -22.24 -0.87 -21.03
N LEU A 159 -20.94 -0.81 -20.72
CA LEU A 159 -20.44 -0.27 -19.46
C LEU A 159 -20.52 1.26 -19.39
N LYS A 160 -20.80 1.94 -20.50
CA LYS A 160 -20.80 3.41 -20.56
C LYS A 160 -21.78 4.05 -19.57
N SER A 161 -23.02 3.54 -19.49
CA SER A 161 -24.03 4.06 -18.56
C SER A 161 -23.65 3.78 -17.11
N LEU A 162 -23.17 2.56 -16.82
CA LEU A 162 -22.67 2.19 -15.51
C LEU A 162 -21.55 3.13 -15.07
N ILE A 163 -20.61 3.43 -15.97
CA ILE A 163 -19.53 4.38 -15.70
C ILE A 163 -20.15 5.72 -15.30
N GLU A 164 -21.03 6.31 -16.11
CA GLU A 164 -21.67 7.62 -15.85
C GLU A 164 -22.32 7.73 -14.48
N GLU A 165 -23.06 6.71 -14.07
CA GLU A 165 -23.84 6.71 -12.83
C GLU A 165 -22.98 6.38 -11.59
N THR A 166 -21.83 5.75 -11.80
CA THR A 166 -20.96 5.32 -10.70
C THR A 166 -20.16 6.49 -10.11
N THR A 167 -20.06 6.49 -8.78
CA THR A 167 -19.16 7.38 -8.04
C THR A 167 -17.70 6.95 -8.28
N MET A 168 -16.84 7.89 -8.69
CA MET A 168 -15.44 7.61 -9.04
C MET A 168 -14.53 7.49 -7.80
N ASN A 169 -14.84 6.54 -6.93
CA ASN A 169 -14.01 6.13 -5.78
C ASN A 169 -13.50 4.69 -5.98
N ASP A 170 -12.67 4.18 -5.07
CA ASP A 170 -12.06 2.85 -5.22
C ASP A 170 -13.11 1.72 -5.42
N ALA A 171 -14.22 1.78 -4.68
CA ALA A 171 -15.28 0.78 -4.78
C ALA A 171 -16.02 0.86 -6.12
N GLY A 172 -16.32 2.07 -6.59
CA GLY A 172 -16.96 2.28 -7.89
C GLY A 172 -16.08 1.87 -9.06
N ILE A 173 -14.79 2.18 -9.01
CA ILE A 173 -13.82 1.72 -10.01
C ILE A 173 -13.77 0.19 -10.02
N LEU A 174 -13.64 -0.43 -8.84
CA LEU A 174 -13.61 -1.90 -8.73
C LEU A 174 -14.88 -2.53 -9.31
N LEU A 175 -16.07 -2.00 -8.98
CA LEU A 175 -17.34 -2.47 -9.54
C LEU A 175 -17.34 -2.48 -11.08
N ILE A 176 -16.84 -1.40 -11.70
CA ILE A 176 -16.77 -1.30 -13.16
C ILE A 176 -15.81 -2.34 -13.73
N LEU A 177 -14.64 -2.54 -13.10
CA LEU A 177 -13.64 -3.52 -13.54
C LEU A 177 -14.14 -4.98 -13.37
N GLU A 178 -14.85 -5.28 -12.29
CA GLU A 178 -15.49 -6.59 -12.08
C GLU A 178 -16.59 -6.85 -13.11
N LYS A 179 -17.39 -5.83 -13.47
CA LYS A 179 -18.37 -5.94 -14.55
C LYS A 179 -17.72 -6.10 -15.93
N TYR A 180 -16.55 -5.52 -16.14
CA TYR A 180 -15.74 -5.78 -17.33
C TYR A 180 -15.23 -7.22 -17.37
N GLU A 181 -14.99 -7.87 -16.24
CA GLU A 181 -14.51 -9.27 -16.21
C GLU A 181 -15.60 -10.27 -16.61
N GLY A 182 -16.77 -10.15 -15.98
CA GLY A 182 -17.86 -11.14 -15.98
C GLY A 182 -18.76 -11.18 -17.21
N ASN A 183 -18.39 -10.50 -18.30
CA ASN A 183 -19.05 -10.58 -19.60
C ASN A 183 -18.10 -11.16 -20.66
#